data_AF-A0A5S9MTA1-F1
#
_entry.id   AF-A0A5S9MTA1-F1
#
_cell.length_a   1.000
_cell.length_b   1.000
_cell.length_c   1.000
_cell.angle_alpha   90.00
_cell.angle_beta   90.00
_cell.angle_gamma   90.00
#
_symmetry.space_group_name_H-M   'P 1'
#
loop_
_entity.id
_entity.type
_entity.pdbx_description
1 polymer ?
#
loop_
_entity_poly.entity_id
_entity_poly.type
_entity_poly.pdbx_seq_one_letter_code
_entity_poly.pdbx_strand_id
1 'polypeptide(L)'
;MLPVNAHTQHIQCAFCDESLTAGTQHMFVDTPYASCADHRCVMLARQIHLVANGMPQTQLAFKIQHCHQQRVNQIRADAERKAIRAHQYTRTQAALAEAYPQTQIDDAAVIDLPSGPAQPTKISVARISAYQQHLKKIIATAIDANSEDDFPNDNEYSAPPRRQEMDDLLSGDNRLREVSDACCSYCKGGCCVIGKDHAYLVPITIFRYLHDHPDETPQALLQRYLDLRPEVVMADSCINHTPEGCALPRELRSEICNGYYCDSLKTWHNHAKSIDKKNNGEEPNNTWVYIAQWSYHNWNQTSHDDHQVIATDRIQLH
;
A
#
# COMPACT_ATOMS: atom_id res chain seq x y z
N MET A 1 -30.40 27.85 -16.03
CA MET A 1 -29.40 28.41 -16.96
C MET A 1 -28.52 29.36 -16.15
N LEU A 2 -27.28 28.96 -15.86
CA LEU A 2 -26.27 29.90 -15.33
C LEU A 2 -25.52 30.48 -16.54
N PRO A 3 -25.29 31.81 -16.60
CA PRO A 3 -24.78 32.45 -17.80
C PRO A 3 -23.26 32.24 -17.95
N VAL A 4 -22.82 31.92 -19.16
CA VAL A 4 -21.41 31.88 -19.55
C VAL A 4 -21.01 33.29 -19.98
N ASN A 5 -20.14 33.94 -19.22
CA ASN A 5 -19.52 35.19 -19.64
C ASN A 5 -18.21 34.88 -20.38
N ALA A 6 -18.14 35.26 -21.65
CA ALA A 6 -16.91 35.26 -22.41
C ALA A 6 -16.18 36.59 -22.15
N HIS A 7 -14.95 36.51 -21.62
CA HIS A 7 -13.78 37.39 -21.84
C HIS A 7 -12.81 37.27 -20.65
N THR A 8 -11.66 36.62 -20.88
CA THR A 8 -10.54 36.41 -19.92
C THR A 8 -10.90 35.76 -18.58
N GLN A 9 -11.79 34.77 -18.57
CA GLN A 9 -12.26 34.16 -17.33
C GLN A 9 -11.55 32.84 -17.06
N HIS A 10 -10.89 32.76 -15.90
CA HIS A 10 -10.56 31.49 -15.27
C HIS A 10 -11.84 30.65 -15.25
N ILE A 11 -11.95 29.69 -16.17
CA ILE A 11 -13.08 28.76 -16.18
C ILE A 11 -12.89 27.91 -14.93
N GLN A 12 -13.81 27.94 -13.98
CA GLN A 12 -13.73 27.07 -12.81
C GLN A 12 -14.39 25.73 -13.12
N CYS A 13 -13.90 24.67 -12.49
CA CYS A 13 -14.57 23.40 -12.50
C CYS A 13 -15.94 23.54 -11.83
N ALA A 14 -17.01 23.16 -12.52
CA ALA A 14 -18.38 23.24 -12.01
C ALA A 14 -18.68 22.32 -10.80
N PHE A 15 -17.72 21.51 -10.37
CA PHE A 15 -17.87 20.49 -9.32
C PHE A 15 -16.95 20.71 -8.12
N CYS A 16 -15.85 21.43 -8.28
CA CYS A 16 -14.86 21.64 -7.22
C CYS A 16 -14.21 23.04 -7.23
N ASP A 17 -14.69 23.95 -8.09
CA ASP A 17 -14.25 25.34 -8.22
C ASP A 17 -12.77 25.57 -8.57
N GLU A 18 -12.05 24.50 -8.94
CA GLU A 18 -10.66 24.56 -9.39
C GLU A 18 -10.54 25.36 -10.68
N SER A 19 -9.57 26.29 -10.73
CA SER A 19 -9.29 27.04 -11.94
C SER A 19 -8.77 26.12 -13.04
N LEU A 20 -9.53 26.04 -14.13
CA LEU A 20 -9.17 25.29 -15.33
C LEU A 20 -8.23 26.13 -16.19
N THR A 21 -7.21 25.46 -16.70
CA THR A 21 -6.36 25.96 -17.78
C THR A 21 -6.74 25.26 -19.08
N ALA A 22 -6.36 25.82 -20.23
CA ALA A 22 -6.72 25.27 -21.55
C ALA A 22 -6.32 23.79 -21.75
N GLY A 23 -5.35 23.26 -20.97
CA GLY A 23 -4.92 21.86 -21.03
C GLY A 23 -5.52 20.93 -19.96
N THR A 24 -6.36 21.42 -19.05
CA THR A 24 -6.92 20.64 -17.93
C THR A 24 -8.45 20.55 -17.94
N GLN A 25 -9.08 21.16 -18.94
CA GLN A 25 -10.52 21.18 -19.11
C GLN A 25 -11.00 19.92 -19.84
N HIS A 26 -11.84 19.12 -19.18
CA HIS A 26 -12.65 18.12 -19.84
C HIS A 26 -14.03 18.69 -20.12
N MET A 27 -14.32 18.88 -21.41
CA MET A 27 -15.66 19.17 -21.90
C MET A 27 -16.29 17.88 -22.42
N PHE A 28 -17.43 17.49 -21.87
CA PHE A 28 -18.28 16.50 -22.50
C PHE A 28 -19.17 17.20 -23.52
N VAL A 29 -19.23 16.66 -24.74
CA VAL A 29 -19.86 17.29 -25.91
C VAL A 29 -21.32 17.70 -25.63
N ASP A 30 -21.99 17.05 -24.67
CA ASP A 30 -23.39 17.26 -24.35
C ASP A 30 -23.65 17.61 -22.86
N THR A 31 -22.67 18.16 -22.14
CA THR A 31 -22.92 18.70 -20.79
C THR A 31 -22.54 20.18 -20.69
N PRO A 32 -23.34 21.03 -20.04
CA PRO A 32 -23.01 22.45 -19.86
C PRO A 32 -21.93 22.69 -18.78
N TYR A 33 -21.32 21.63 -18.23
CA TYR A 33 -20.43 21.69 -17.08
C TYR A 33 -18.98 21.44 -17.51
N ALA A 34 -18.11 22.42 -17.26
CA ALA A 34 -16.67 22.21 -17.37
C ALA A 34 -16.16 21.45 -16.14
N SER A 35 -15.41 20.36 -16.35
CA SER A 35 -14.78 19.58 -15.28
C SER A 35 -13.25 19.67 -15.35
N CYS A 36 -12.59 19.65 -14.20
CA CYS A 36 -11.14 19.42 -14.13
C CYS A 36 -10.82 17.94 -14.38
N ALA A 37 -9.52 17.62 -14.48
CA ALA A 37 -9.04 16.25 -14.67
C ALA A 37 -9.21 15.33 -13.45
N ASP A 38 -9.72 15.82 -12.32
CA ASP A 38 -10.00 14.99 -11.16
C ASP A 38 -11.07 13.93 -11.52
N HIS A 39 -10.73 12.66 -11.34
CA HIS A 39 -11.59 11.53 -11.70
C HIS A 39 -13.01 11.66 -11.14
N ARG A 40 -13.19 12.24 -9.95
CA ARG A 40 -14.54 12.41 -9.35
C ARG A 40 -15.37 13.45 -10.09
N CYS A 41 -14.75 14.57 -10.48
CA CYS A 41 -15.40 15.61 -11.27
C CYS A 41 -15.78 15.08 -12.66
N VAL A 42 -14.87 14.33 -13.29
CA VAL A 42 -15.09 13.64 -14.57
C VAL A 42 -16.22 12.61 -14.46
N MET A 43 -16.24 11.80 -13.41
CA MET A 43 -17.29 10.79 -13.19
C MET A 43 -18.65 11.42 -12.89
N LEU A 44 -18.69 12.50 -12.13
CA LEU A 44 -19.93 13.23 -11.86
C LEU A 44 -20.48 13.88 -13.14
N ALA A 45 -19.62 14.50 -13.95
CA ALA A 45 -19.99 15.02 -15.27
C ALA A 45 -20.56 13.92 -16.18
N ARG A 46 -19.90 12.75 -16.26
CA ARG A 46 -20.40 11.58 -17.00
C ARG A 46 -21.74 11.09 -16.47
N GLN A 47 -21.91 11.04 -15.16
CA GLN A 47 -23.16 10.59 -14.55
C GLN A 47 -24.32 11.54 -14.89
N ILE A 48 -24.07 12.84 -14.92
CA ILE A 48 -25.08 13.83 -15.34
C ILE A 48 -25.48 13.62 -16.79
N HIS A 49 -24.51 13.36 -17.68
CA HIS A 49 -24.75 13.07 -19.09
C HIS A 49 -25.63 11.82 -19.31
N LEU A 50 -25.37 10.75 -18.54
CA LEU A 50 -26.05 9.46 -18.72
C LEU A 50 -27.51 9.45 -18.22
N VAL A 51 -27.95 10.44 -17.44
CA VAL A 51 -29.33 10.51 -16.95
C VAL A 51 -30.20 11.23 -17.98
N ALA A 52 -31.01 10.46 -18.72
CA ALA A 52 -31.81 10.92 -19.86
C ALA A 52 -32.76 12.12 -19.59
N ASN A 53 -33.17 12.35 -18.35
CA ASN A 53 -34.02 13.47 -17.93
C ASN A 53 -33.29 14.50 -17.06
N GLY A 54 -31.95 14.42 -17.00
CA GLY A 54 -31.13 15.18 -16.06
C GLY A 54 -31.25 14.67 -14.62
N MET A 55 -30.23 14.93 -13.83
CA MET A 55 -30.26 14.64 -12.39
C MET A 55 -31.15 15.66 -11.68
N PRO A 56 -32.06 15.25 -10.76
CA PRO A 56 -32.83 16.18 -9.94
C PRO A 56 -31.93 17.22 -9.28
N GLN A 57 -32.34 18.50 -9.29
CA GLN A 57 -31.48 19.61 -8.84
C GLN A 57 -30.97 19.43 -7.40
N THR A 58 -31.81 18.89 -6.51
CA THR A 58 -31.44 18.60 -5.12
C THR A 58 -30.35 17.52 -5.02
N GLN A 59 -30.46 16.46 -5.82
CA GLN A 59 -29.46 15.40 -5.90
C GLN A 59 -28.15 15.90 -6.53
N LEU A 60 -28.23 16.73 -7.56
CA LEU A 60 -27.08 17.35 -8.20
C LEU A 60 -26.33 18.28 -7.23
N ALA A 61 -27.05 19.16 -6.52
CA ALA A 61 -26.47 20.06 -5.52
C ALA A 61 -25.75 19.28 -4.41
N PHE A 62 -26.37 18.20 -3.91
CA PHE A 62 -25.74 17.33 -2.91
C PHE A 62 -24.44 16.69 -3.43
N LYS A 63 -24.42 16.19 -4.66
CA LYS A 63 -23.22 15.58 -5.25
C LYS A 63 -22.11 16.58 -5.52
N ILE A 64 -22.45 17.80 -5.96
CA ILE A 64 -21.48 18.89 -6.11
C ILE A 64 -20.87 19.23 -4.75
N GLN A 65 -21.70 19.44 -3.72
CA GLN A 65 -21.23 19.74 -2.37
C GLN A 65 -20.32 18.62 -1.83
N HIS A 66 -20.70 17.37 -2.04
CA HIS A 66 -19.89 16.21 -1.65
C HIS A 66 -18.55 16.17 -2.39
N CYS A 67 -18.54 16.43 -3.71
CA CYS A 67 -17.32 16.50 -4.51
C CYS A 67 -16.37 17.60 -4.00
N HIS A 68 -16.91 18.80 -3.75
CA HIS A 68 -16.17 19.93 -3.19
C HIS A 68 -15.59 19.57 -1.81
N GLN A 69 -16.40 19.03 -0.90
CA GLN A 69 -15.93 18.63 0.43
C GLN A 69 -14.82 17.57 0.36
N GLN A 70 -14.95 16.57 -0.51
CA GLN A 70 -13.94 15.55 -0.72
C GLN A 70 -12.64 16.12 -1.30
N ARG A 71 -12.72 17.12 -2.20
CA ARG A 71 -11.55 17.82 -2.74
C ARG A 71 -10.83 18.63 -1.66
N VAL A 72 -11.57 19.42 -0.88
CA VAL A 72 -11.01 20.18 0.25
C VAL A 72 -10.33 19.24 1.26
N ASN A 73 -10.98 18.13 1.60
CA ASN A 73 -10.41 17.12 2.50
C ASN A 73 -9.13 16.51 1.92
N GLN A 74 -9.11 16.23 0.61
CA GLN A 74 -7.93 15.69 -0.05
C GLN A 74 -6.77 16.69 -0.06
N ILE A 75 -7.00 17.94 -0.46
CA ILE A 75 -5.98 18.99 -0.47
C ILE A 75 -5.38 19.16 0.93
N ARG A 76 -6.23 19.18 1.96
CA ARG A 76 -5.78 19.22 3.36
C ARG A 76 -4.91 18.01 3.71
N ALA A 77 -5.38 16.81 3.39
CA ALA A 77 -4.64 15.57 3.67
C ALA A 77 -3.31 15.49 2.89
N ASP A 78 -3.26 16.00 1.66
CA ASP A 78 -2.03 16.08 0.86
C ASP A 78 -1.03 17.07 1.44
N ALA A 79 -1.49 18.26 1.85
CA ALA A 79 -0.66 19.26 2.52
C ALA A 79 -0.09 18.72 3.84
N GLU A 80 -0.92 18.03 4.63
CA GLU A 80 -0.53 17.38 5.88
C GLU A 80 0.52 16.28 5.64
N ARG A 81 0.27 15.36 4.69
CA ARG A 81 1.26 14.34 4.28
C ARG A 81 2.58 14.95 3.83
N LYS A 82 2.54 16.05 3.08
CA LYS A 82 3.75 16.75 2.63
C LYS A 82 4.52 17.34 3.81
N ALA A 83 3.83 17.94 4.78
CA ALA A 83 4.45 18.47 5.98
C ALA A 83 5.12 17.37 6.82
N ILE A 84 4.43 16.23 6.99
CA ILE A 84 4.98 15.06 7.71
C ILE A 84 6.23 14.53 7.01
N ARG A 85 6.19 14.35 5.68
CA ARG A 85 7.35 13.89 4.90
C ARG A 85 8.53 14.86 4.96
N ALA A 86 8.28 16.17 4.93
CA ALA A 86 9.33 17.16 5.07
C ALA A 86 9.99 17.09 6.46
N HIS A 87 9.19 16.91 7.51
CA HIS A 87 9.71 16.71 8.87
C HIS A 87 10.52 15.41 8.98
N GLN A 88 10.02 14.32 8.39
CA GLN A 88 10.72 13.04 8.32
C GLN A 88 12.07 13.19 7.64
N TYR A 89 12.10 13.79 6.45
CA TYR A 89 13.32 14.06 5.71
C TYR A 89 14.37 14.81 6.55
N THR A 90 13.98 15.90 7.23
CA THR A 90 14.93 16.67 8.05
C THR A 90 15.53 15.83 9.19
N ARG A 91 14.74 14.99 9.86
CA ARG A 91 15.23 14.14 10.95
C ARG A 91 16.09 12.98 10.44
N THR A 92 15.73 12.37 9.32
CA THR A 92 16.55 11.35 8.65
C THR A 92 17.92 11.92 8.30
N GLN A 93 17.97 13.10 7.67
CA GLN A 93 19.22 13.76 7.34
C GLN A 93 20.08 14.05 8.57
N ALA A 94 19.47 14.55 9.65
CA ALA A 94 20.19 14.81 10.90
C ALA A 94 20.77 13.52 11.51
N ALA A 95 19.97 12.45 11.59
CA ALA A 95 20.40 11.18 12.16
C ALA A 95 21.52 10.50 11.33
N LEU A 96 21.43 10.59 10.00
CA LEU A 96 22.45 10.06 9.11
C LEU A 96 23.75 10.89 9.16
N ALA A 97 23.66 12.22 9.23
CA ALA A 97 24.83 13.08 9.40
C ALA A 97 25.55 12.84 10.73
N GLU A 98 24.80 12.55 11.80
CA GLU A 98 25.36 12.17 13.10
C GLU A 98 26.06 10.81 13.04
N ALA A 99 25.42 9.80 12.43
CA ALA A 99 25.98 8.45 12.31
C ALA A 99 27.18 8.36 11.34
N TYR A 100 27.20 9.21 10.30
CA TYR A 100 28.18 9.18 9.21
C TYR A 100 28.74 10.58 8.90
N PRO A 101 29.46 11.23 9.84
CA PRO A 101 29.79 12.66 9.76
C PRO A 101 30.76 13.06 8.65
N GLN A 102 31.47 12.09 8.05
CA GLN A 102 32.44 12.33 6.97
C GLN A 102 31.95 11.80 5.62
N THR A 103 30.67 11.47 5.52
CA THR A 103 30.10 10.84 4.33
C THR A 103 29.06 11.75 3.71
N GLN A 104 29.26 12.08 2.44
CA GLN A 104 28.23 12.73 1.64
C GLN A 104 27.23 11.66 1.20
N ILE A 105 26.01 11.75 1.72
CA ILE A 105 24.94 10.80 1.44
C ILE A 105 24.02 11.42 0.39
N ASP A 106 23.83 10.70 -0.72
CA ASP A 106 22.80 11.04 -1.71
C ASP A 106 21.44 10.60 -1.15
N ASP A 107 20.47 11.51 -1.14
CA ASP A 107 19.07 11.24 -0.76
C ASP A 107 18.51 10.01 -1.46
N ALA A 108 18.96 9.80 -2.69
CA ALA A 108 18.50 8.77 -3.56
C ALA A 108 19.06 7.37 -3.18
N ALA A 109 20.05 7.34 -2.28
CA ALA A 109 20.59 6.14 -1.63
C ALA A 109 20.01 5.91 -0.22
N VAL A 110 19.05 6.71 0.24
CA VAL A 110 18.44 6.61 1.58
C VAL A 110 17.11 5.86 1.53
N ILE A 111 16.90 4.95 2.49
CA ILE A 111 15.63 4.24 2.69
C ILE A 111 15.13 4.47 4.13
N ASP A 112 13.98 5.17 4.23
CA ASP A 112 13.26 5.33 5.49
C ASP A 112 12.40 4.10 5.79
N LEU A 113 12.80 3.27 6.75
CA LEU A 113 12.09 2.04 7.07
C LEU A 113 11.19 2.20 8.30
N PRO A 114 9.96 1.64 8.28
CA PRO A 114 9.18 1.48 9.49
C PRO A 114 9.83 0.46 10.44
N SER A 115 9.35 0.44 11.67
CA SER A 115 9.58 -0.64 12.64
C SER A 115 8.34 -1.52 12.81
N GLY A 116 8.60 -2.76 13.21
CA GLY A 116 7.59 -3.74 13.56
C GLY A 116 7.29 -3.68 15.05
N PRO A 117 6.22 -4.36 15.49
CA PRO A 117 5.96 -4.50 16.91
C PRO A 117 7.15 -5.13 17.61
N ALA A 118 7.55 -4.58 18.76
CA ALA A 118 8.75 -5.01 19.47
C ALA A 118 8.49 -6.08 20.55
N GLN A 119 7.24 -6.22 21.00
CA GLN A 119 6.91 -7.01 22.18
C GLN A 119 6.28 -8.35 21.80
N PRO A 120 6.93 -9.50 22.11
CA PRO A 120 6.28 -10.79 22.02
C PRO A 120 5.24 -10.96 23.12
N THR A 121 4.18 -11.70 22.84
CA THR A 121 3.13 -12.03 23.79
C THR A 121 2.59 -13.43 23.53
N LYS A 122 2.09 -14.08 24.57
CA LYS A 122 1.41 -15.36 24.43
C LYS A 122 0.08 -15.15 23.72
N ILE A 123 -0.22 -15.97 22.72
CA ILE A 123 -1.49 -15.89 22.02
C ILE A 123 -2.66 -16.20 22.97
N SER A 124 -3.72 -15.37 22.92
CA SER A 124 -4.89 -15.56 23.77
C SER A 124 -5.88 -16.54 23.12
N VAL A 125 -6.65 -17.25 23.96
CA VAL A 125 -7.71 -18.17 23.51
C VAL A 125 -8.74 -17.45 22.62
N ALA A 126 -9.03 -16.18 22.90
CA ALA A 126 -9.93 -15.36 22.09
C ALA A 126 -9.41 -15.16 20.66
N ARG A 127 -8.11 -14.85 20.50
CA ARG A 127 -7.49 -14.69 19.18
C ARG A 127 -7.47 -16.00 18.40
N ILE A 128 -7.16 -17.12 19.08
CA ILE A 128 -7.22 -18.46 18.47
C ILE A 128 -8.63 -18.74 17.94
N SER A 129 -9.65 -18.48 18.76
CA SER A 129 -11.05 -18.69 18.38
C SER A 129 -11.45 -17.80 17.21
N ALA A 130 -11.05 -16.52 17.21
CA ALA A 130 -11.34 -15.59 16.12
C ALA A 130 -10.72 -16.05 14.80
N TYR A 131 -9.45 -16.49 14.83
CA TYR A 131 -8.79 -17.01 13.64
C TYR A 131 -9.41 -18.30 13.12
N GLN A 132 -9.75 -19.24 14.02
CA GLN A 132 -10.44 -20.46 13.62
C GLN A 132 -11.81 -20.16 12.98
N GLN A 133 -12.57 -19.22 13.52
CA GLN A 133 -13.85 -18.79 12.94
C GLN A 133 -13.65 -18.14 11.57
N HIS A 134 -12.64 -17.28 11.44
CA HIS A 134 -12.28 -16.65 10.17
C HIS A 134 -11.91 -17.69 9.11
N LEU A 135 -11.01 -18.63 9.43
CA LEU A 135 -10.60 -19.73 8.54
C LEU A 135 -11.79 -20.55 8.08
N LYS A 136 -12.65 -21.00 9.01
CA LYS A 136 -13.87 -21.75 8.67
C LYS A 136 -14.76 -20.99 7.70
N LYS A 137 -14.94 -19.68 7.93
CA LYS A 137 -15.74 -18.82 7.06
C LYS A 137 -15.15 -18.74 5.66
N ILE A 138 -13.87 -18.40 5.53
CA ILE A 138 -13.25 -18.21 4.20
C ILE A 138 -13.09 -19.52 3.44
N ILE A 139 -12.86 -20.65 4.13
CA ILE A 139 -12.83 -21.98 3.53
C ILE A 139 -14.22 -22.36 3.00
N ALA A 140 -15.29 -22.15 3.79
CA ALA A 140 -16.65 -22.40 3.34
C ALA A 140 -17.00 -21.56 2.09
N THR A 141 -16.66 -20.26 2.10
CA THR A 141 -16.88 -19.41 0.93
C THR A 141 -16.07 -19.86 -0.29
N ALA A 142 -14.85 -20.36 -0.10
CA ALA A 142 -14.02 -20.84 -1.20
C ALA A 142 -14.59 -22.10 -1.87
N ILE A 143 -15.10 -23.06 -1.09
CA ILE A 143 -15.64 -24.31 -1.65
C ILE A 143 -17.02 -24.15 -2.32
N ASP A 144 -17.75 -23.09 -1.97
CA ASP A 144 -19.04 -22.76 -2.58
C ASP A 144 -18.89 -22.02 -3.93
N ALA A 145 -17.69 -21.53 -4.24
CA ALA A 145 -17.39 -20.82 -5.48
C ALA A 145 -17.12 -21.79 -6.65
N ASN A 146 -17.54 -21.40 -7.85
CA ASN A 146 -17.31 -22.17 -9.09
C ASN A 146 -16.13 -21.64 -9.90
N SER A 147 -15.83 -20.34 -9.80
CA SER A 147 -14.70 -19.70 -10.48
C SER A 147 -14.12 -18.56 -9.64
N GLU A 148 -12.94 -18.05 -10.07
CA GLU A 148 -12.37 -16.85 -9.44
C GLU A 148 -13.24 -15.60 -9.59
N ASP A 149 -14.08 -15.54 -10.63
CA ASP A 149 -14.98 -14.41 -10.90
C ASP A 149 -16.09 -14.27 -9.84
N ASP A 150 -16.33 -15.30 -9.03
CA ASP A 150 -17.28 -15.27 -7.92
C ASP A 150 -16.78 -14.42 -6.73
N PHE A 151 -15.49 -14.07 -6.72
CA PHE A 151 -14.89 -13.26 -5.66
C PHE A 151 -14.84 -11.75 -6.00
N PRO A 152 -14.87 -10.87 -4.98
CA PRO A 152 -14.70 -9.44 -5.20
C PRO A 152 -13.35 -9.13 -5.86
N ASN A 153 -13.35 -8.24 -6.85
CA ASN A 153 -12.12 -7.71 -7.44
C ASN A 153 -11.46 -6.69 -6.49
N ASP A 154 -10.73 -7.23 -5.52
CA ASP A 154 -10.01 -6.47 -4.50
C ASP A 154 -8.48 -6.61 -4.65
N ASN A 155 -7.75 -6.19 -3.62
CA ASN A 155 -6.29 -6.27 -3.61
C ASN A 155 -5.78 -7.72 -3.70
N GLU A 156 -6.46 -8.71 -3.10
CA GLU A 156 -6.04 -10.11 -3.14
C GLU A 156 -6.36 -10.73 -4.51
N TYR A 157 -7.45 -10.30 -5.16
CA TYR A 157 -7.74 -10.67 -6.54
C TYR A 157 -6.58 -10.32 -7.48
N SER A 158 -6.09 -9.08 -7.37
CA SER A 158 -4.98 -8.54 -8.18
C SER A 158 -3.59 -8.80 -7.57
N ALA A 159 -3.47 -9.62 -6.53
CA ALA A 159 -2.19 -9.87 -5.88
C ALA A 159 -1.23 -10.77 -6.68
N PRO A 160 -1.65 -11.87 -7.33
CA PRO A 160 -0.72 -12.76 -8.04
C PRO A 160 0.09 -12.06 -9.15
N PRO A 161 -0.50 -11.22 -10.02
CA PRO A 161 0.29 -10.48 -11.01
C PRO A 161 1.33 -9.57 -10.36
N ARG A 162 0.96 -8.86 -9.29
CA ARG A 162 1.89 -7.96 -8.56
C ARG A 162 3.01 -8.72 -7.88
N ARG A 163 2.71 -9.91 -7.32
CA ARG A 163 3.70 -10.82 -6.76
C ARG A 163 4.65 -11.29 -7.85
N GLN A 164 4.13 -11.74 -8.99
CA GLN A 164 4.96 -12.21 -10.11
C GLN A 164 5.88 -11.10 -10.64
N GLU A 165 5.35 -9.89 -10.86
CA GLU A 165 6.13 -8.73 -11.28
C GLU A 165 7.31 -8.44 -10.33
N MET A 166 7.10 -8.66 -9.03
CA MET A 166 8.12 -8.44 -8.01
C MET A 166 9.12 -9.61 -7.93
N ASP A 167 8.64 -10.86 -8.01
CA ASP A 167 9.50 -12.05 -8.05
C ASP A 167 10.41 -12.00 -9.30
N ASP A 168 9.88 -11.56 -10.45
CA ASP A 168 10.64 -11.34 -11.69
C ASP A 168 11.68 -10.22 -11.51
N LEU A 169 11.28 -9.10 -10.89
CA LEU A 169 12.18 -7.99 -10.61
C LEU A 169 13.39 -8.44 -9.78
N LEU A 170 13.15 -9.11 -8.66
CA LEU A 170 14.21 -9.53 -7.75
C LEU A 170 15.02 -10.71 -8.28
N SER A 171 14.50 -11.46 -9.24
CA SER A 171 15.24 -12.51 -9.95
C SER A 171 16.15 -11.95 -11.04
N GLY A 172 15.82 -10.77 -11.58
CA GLY A 172 16.66 -10.08 -12.55
C GLY A 172 17.79 -9.24 -11.95
N ASP A 173 17.76 -8.94 -10.64
CA ASP A 173 18.72 -8.04 -9.98
C ASP A 173 19.02 -8.48 -8.54
N ASN A 174 20.21 -9.05 -8.32
CA ASN A 174 20.66 -9.53 -7.01
C ASN A 174 20.83 -8.40 -6.00
N ARG A 175 21.27 -7.22 -6.43
CA ARG A 175 21.42 -6.04 -5.57
C ARG A 175 20.06 -5.60 -5.02
N LEU A 176 19.02 -5.58 -5.85
CA LEU A 176 17.67 -5.29 -5.38
C LEU A 176 17.19 -6.33 -4.38
N ARG A 177 17.48 -7.62 -4.60
CA ARG A 177 17.13 -8.72 -3.69
C ARG A 177 17.82 -8.55 -2.33
N GLU A 178 19.14 -8.37 -2.31
CA GLU A 178 19.92 -8.23 -1.08
C GLU A 178 19.46 -7.04 -0.23
N VAL A 179 19.28 -5.87 -0.84
CA VAL A 179 18.76 -4.69 -0.11
C VAL A 179 17.35 -4.93 0.38
N SER A 180 16.49 -5.55 -0.43
CA SER A 180 15.12 -5.84 -0.05
C SER A 180 15.03 -6.78 1.15
N ASP A 181 15.81 -7.87 1.15
CA ASP A 181 15.84 -8.85 2.23
C ASP A 181 16.39 -8.23 3.52
N ALA A 182 17.48 -7.47 3.42
CA ALA A 182 18.04 -6.74 4.54
C ALA A 182 17.04 -5.72 5.11
N CYS A 183 16.43 -4.87 4.27
CA CYS A 183 15.42 -3.89 4.69
C CYS A 183 14.20 -4.53 5.37
N CYS A 184 13.69 -5.64 4.81
CA CYS A 184 12.59 -6.38 5.44
C CYS A 184 12.98 -6.91 6.82
N SER A 185 14.23 -7.35 7.00
CA SER A 185 14.75 -7.83 8.28
C SER A 185 14.84 -6.73 9.36
N TYR A 186 15.11 -5.48 8.99
CA TYR A 186 15.10 -4.36 9.94
C TYR A 186 13.70 -4.07 10.47
N CYS A 187 12.69 -4.04 9.59
CA CYS A 187 11.32 -3.69 10.00
C CYS A 187 10.62 -4.80 10.78
N LYS A 188 11.11 -6.05 10.74
CA LYS A 188 10.54 -7.21 11.48
C LYS A 188 9.01 -7.25 11.46
N GLY A 189 8.42 -7.18 10.26
CA GLY A 189 6.98 -7.30 10.09
C GLY A 189 6.18 -6.03 10.41
N GLY A 190 6.72 -4.83 10.19
CA GLY A 190 5.95 -3.58 10.23
C GLY A 190 4.71 -3.58 9.32
N CYS A 191 4.73 -4.35 8.23
CA CYS A 191 3.56 -4.59 7.39
C CYS A 191 2.51 -5.49 8.06
N CYS A 192 2.89 -6.43 8.94
CA CYS A 192 2.01 -7.46 9.51
C CYS A 192 0.94 -6.93 10.49
N VAL A 193 1.09 -5.70 10.99
CA VAL A 193 0.25 -5.11 12.06
C VAL A 193 -1.25 -5.19 11.75
N ILE A 194 -1.68 -4.84 10.54
CA ILE A 194 -3.12 -4.82 10.21
C ILE A 194 -3.68 -6.22 9.91
N GLY A 195 -2.84 -7.25 9.79
CA GLY A 195 -3.28 -8.62 9.54
C GLY A 195 -4.07 -9.24 10.71
N LYS A 196 -3.83 -8.74 11.94
CA LYS A 196 -4.57 -9.12 13.16
C LYS A 196 -4.90 -10.62 13.22
N ASP A 197 -6.16 -10.97 13.49
CA ASP A 197 -6.60 -12.35 13.66
C ASP A 197 -7.06 -13.00 12.35
N HIS A 198 -6.94 -12.30 11.21
CA HIS A 198 -7.34 -12.83 9.90
C HIS A 198 -6.15 -13.14 8.99
N ALA A 199 -4.95 -12.67 9.33
CA ALA A 199 -3.70 -12.89 8.61
C ALA A 199 -3.76 -12.54 7.11
N TYR A 200 -4.58 -11.54 6.74
CA TYR A 200 -4.92 -11.19 5.36
C TYR A 200 -5.54 -12.32 4.52
N LEU A 201 -5.83 -13.48 5.11
CA LEU A 201 -6.41 -14.59 4.39
C LEU A 201 -7.84 -14.23 4.00
N VAL A 202 -8.17 -14.46 2.74
CA VAL A 202 -9.49 -14.21 2.14
C VAL A 202 -9.94 -15.43 1.34
N PRO A 203 -11.23 -15.53 0.96
CA PRO A 203 -11.74 -16.69 0.24
C PRO A 203 -10.96 -17.03 -1.05
N ILE A 204 -10.59 -16.04 -1.86
CA ILE A 204 -9.87 -16.29 -3.12
C ILE A 204 -8.48 -16.91 -2.90
N THR A 205 -7.79 -16.58 -1.81
CA THR A 205 -6.52 -17.21 -1.44
C THR A 205 -6.70 -18.71 -1.19
N ILE A 206 -7.77 -19.08 -0.49
CA ILE A 206 -8.09 -20.47 -0.19
C ILE A 206 -8.56 -21.22 -1.44
N PHE A 207 -9.38 -20.58 -2.28
CA PHE A 207 -9.85 -21.14 -3.54
C PHE A 207 -8.68 -21.54 -4.45
N ARG A 208 -7.75 -20.61 -4.68
CA ARG A 208 -6.54 -20.87 -5.48
C ARG A 208 -5.70 -21.98 -4.87
N TYR A 209 -5.51 -21.96 -3.55
CA TYR A 209 -4.76 -23.00 -2.85
C TYR A 209 -5.36 -24.40 -3.07
N LEU A 210 -6.66 -24.57 -2.86
CA LEU A 210 -7.36 -25.85 -3.04
C LEU A 210 -7.41 -26.28 -4.52
N HIS A 211 -7.45 -25.33 -5.46
CA HIS A 211 -7.34 -25.63 -6.89
C HIS A 211 -5.98 -26.23 -7.25
N ASP A 212 -4.89 -25.66 -6.69
CA ASP A 212 -3.52 -26.13 -6.90
C ASP A 212 -3.21 -27.42 -6.12
N HIS A 213 -4.03 -27.77 -5.12
CA HIS A 213 -3.86 -28.93 -4.24
C HIS A 213 -5.15 -29.76 -4.16
N PRO A 214 -5.58 -30.41 -5.27
CA PRO A 214 -6.88 -31.09 -5.35
C PRO A 214 -7.03 -32.29 -4.40
N ASP A 215 -5.92 -32.83 -3.90
CA ASP A 215 -5.91 -33.93 -2.93
C ASP A 215 -6.12 -33.45 -1.48
N GLU A 216 -6.00 -32.15 -1.20
CA GLU A 216 -6.15 -31.59 0.14
C GLU A 216 -7.62 -31.26 0.43
N THR A 217 -8.18 -31.85 1.48
CA THR A 217 -9.57 -31.59 1.86
C THR A 217 -9.68 -30.25 2.61
N PRO A 218 -10.83 -29.55 2.53
CA PRO A 218 -11.06 -28.31 3.28
C PRO A 218 -10.82 -28.45 4.80
N GLN A 219 -11.17 -29.60 5.37
CA GLN A 219 -10.95 -29.92 6.77
C GLN A 219 -9.46 -30.13 7.07
N ALA A 220 -8.72 -30.79 6.18
CA ALA A 220 -7.27 -30.96 6.31
C ALA A 220 -6.55 -29.60 6.26
N LEU A 221 -6.94 -28.73 5.32
CA LEU A 221 -6.38 -27.38 5.21
C LEU A 221 -6.63 -26.56 6.48
N LEU A 222 -7.86 -26.59 7.02
CA LEU A 222 -8.17 -25.93 8.29
C LEU A 222 -7.26 -26.45 9.41
N GLN A 223 -7.10 -27.77 9.54
CA GLN A 223 -6.27 -28.36 10.57
C GLN A 223 -4.80 -27.94 10.41
N ARG A 224 -4.28 -27.90 9.18
CA ARG A 224 -2.91 -27.46 8.88
C ARG A 224 -2.65 -26.03 9.32
N TYR A 225 -3.57 -25.09 9.07
CA TYR A 225 -3.45 -23.72 9.60
C TYR A 225 -3.45 -23.69 11.14
N LEU A 226 -4.24 -24.54 11.79
CA LEU A 226 -4.32 -24.59 13.25
C LEU A 226 -3.11 -25.25 13.90
N ASP A 227 -2.46 -26.20 13.22
CA ASP A 227 -1.26 -26.89 13.67
C ASP A 227 -0.01 -26.00 13.55
N LEU A 228 0.03 -25.14 12.53
CA LEU A 228 1.10 -24.15 12.32
C LEU A 228 0.98 -22.91 13.20
N ARG A 229 -0.05 -22.83 14.04
CA ARG A 229 -0.28 -21.67 14.89
C ARG A 229 0.82 -21.56 15.96
N PRO A 230 1.48 -20.40 16.10
CA PRO A 230 2.50 -20.20 17.11
C PRO A 230 1.90 -20.05 18.53
N GLU A 231 2.68 -20.39 19.55
CA GLU A 231 2.32 -20.11 20.95
C GLU A 231 2.60 -18.65 21.35
N VAL A 232 3.61 -18.05 20.72
CA VAL A 232 4.08 -16.69 20.96
C VAL A 232 3.98 -15.89 19.66
N VAL A 233 3.37 -14.72 19.75
CA VAL A 233 3.14 -13.80 18.62
C VAL A 233 3.63 -12.42 18.97
N MET A 234 3.92 -11.59 17.97
CA MET A 234 4.17 -10.17 18.18
C MET A 234 2.88 -9.46 18.57
N ALA A 235 2.92 -8.66 19.64
CA ALA A 235 1.78 -7.90 20.15
C ALA A 235 1.23 -6.96 19.08
N ASP A 236 -0.09 -6.76 19.08
CA ASP A 236 -0.80 -5.91 18.13
C ASP A 236 -0.48 -6.19 16.65
N SER A 237 -0.13 -7.45 16.34
CA SER A 237 0.23 -7.90 15.00
C SER A 237 -0.64 -9.04 14.47
N CYS A 238 -0.37 -9.45 13.23
CA CYS A 238 -0.88 -10.68 12.64
C CYS A 238 -0.67 -11.87 13.58
N ILE A 239 -1.69 -12.73 13.69
CA ILE A 239 -1.69 -13.93 14.55
C ILE A 239 -0.61 -14.95 14.18
N ASN A 240 -0.07 -14.87 12.96
CA ASN A 240 1.01 -15.74 12.49
C ASN A 240 2.40 -15.07 12.57
N HIS A 241 2.49 -13.84 13.07
CA HIS A 241 3.76 -13.12 13.19
C HIS A 241 4.44 -13.45 14.53
N THR A 242 5.58 -14.13 14.48
CA THR A 242 6.44 -14.50 15.62
C THR A 242 7.72 -13.66 15.63
N PRO A 243 8.54 -13.72 16.69
CA PRO A 243 9.84 -13.05 16.72
C PRO A 243 10.80 -13.48 15.59
N GLU A 244 10.64 -14.70 15.08
CA GLU A 244 11.42 -15.30 14.00
C GLU A 244 10.84 -15.04 12.61
N GLY A 245 9.67 -14.42 12.51
CA GLY A 245 8.99 -14.11 11.26
C GLY A 245 7.60 -14.73 11.17
N CYS A 246 7.15 -15.05 9.95
CA CYS A 246 5.82 -15.64 9.77
C CYS A 246 5.86 -17.15 10.03
N ALA A 247 5.02 -17.62 10.95
CA ALA A 247 4.84 -19.05 11.25
C ALA A 247 4.27 -19.86 10.09
N LEU A 248 3.58 -19.19 9.14
CA LEU A 248 3.07 -19.85 7.95
C LEU A 248 4.18 -20.01 6.90
N PRO A 249 4.26 -21.17 6.23
CA PRO A 249 5.08 -21.33 5.04
C PRO A 249 4.49 -20.49 3.89
N ARG A 250 5.30 -20.15 2.88
CA ARG A 250 4.98 -19.14 1.86
C ARG A 250 3.68 -19.48 1.12
N GLU A 251 3.44 -20.76 0.84
CA GLU A 251 2.25 -21.27 0.16
C GLU A 251 0.94 -21.13 0.96
N LEU A 252 1.02 -20.94 2.28
CA LEU A 252 -0.15 -20.72 3.14
C LEU A 252 -0.34 -19.25 3.53
N ARG A 253 0.59 -18.36 3.14
CA ARG A 253 0.44 -16.93 3.39
C ARG A 253 -0.56 -16.34 2.39
N SER A 254 -1.15 -15.20 2.74
CA SER A 254 -1.95 -14.45 1.76
C SER A 254 -1.08 -13.97 0.60
N GLU A 255 -1.68 -13.73 -0.56
CA GLU A 255 -0.93 -13.25 -1.72
C GLU A 255 -0.42 -11.82 -1.49
N ILE A 256 -1.16 -10.99 -0.74
CA ILE A 256 -0.61 -9.72 -0.24
C ILE A 256 0.68 -9.97 0.54
N CYS A 257 0.70 -10.89 1.50
CA CYS A 257 1.91 -11.16 2.28
C CYS A 257 3.09 -11.62 1.42
N ASN A 258 2.83 -12.38 0.35
CA ASN A 258 3.88 -12.92 -0.52
C ASN A 258 4.48 -11.89 -1.49
N GLY A 259 3.74 -10.83 -1.84
CA GLY A 259 4.18 -9.78 -2.77
C GLY A 259 4.36 -8.39 -2.17
N TYR A 260 4.24 -8.22 -0.85
CA TYR A 260 4.23 -6.90 -0.23
C TYR A 260 5.64 -6.33 -0.03
N TYR A 261 5.84 -5.10 -0.52
CA TYR A 261 6.94 -4.21 -0.17
C TYR A 261 6.39 -2.85 0.29
N CYS A 262 7.04 -2.25 1.30
CA CYS A 262 6.66 -0.92 1.78
C CYS A 262 6.93 0.16 0.72
N ASP A 263 6.29 1.31 0.86
CA ASP A 263 6.42 2.41 -0.12
C ASP A 263 7.86 2.93 -0.22
N SER A 264 8.62 2.87 0.87
CA SER A 264 10.04 3.23 0.88
C SER A 264 10.87 2.31 -0.01
N LEU A 265 10.68 0.99 0.10
CA LEU A 265 11.37 0.02 -0.74
C LEU A 265 10.95 0.12 -2.21
N LYS A 266 9.66 0.31 -2.50
CA LYS A 266 9.17 0.53 -3.86
C LYS A 266 9.77 1.79 -4.49
N THR A 267 9.84 2.88 -3.72
CA THR A 267 10.49 4.14 -4.15
C THR A 267 11.95 3.89 -4.50
N TRP A 268 12.66 3.16 -3.63
CA TRP A 268 14.06 2.82 -3.87
C TRP A 268 14.24 1.91 -5.09
N HIS A 269 13.43 0.86 -5.27
CA HIS A 269 13.47 0.02 -6.48
C HIS A 269 13.32 0.83 -7.76
N ASN A 270 12.38 1.78 -7.78
CA ASN A 270 12.16 2.65 -8.93
C ASN A 270 13.35 3.58 -9.17
N HIS A 271 13.97 4.07 -8.10
CA HIS A 271 15.13 4.92 -8.20
C HIS A 271 16.38 4.16 -8.70
N ALA A 272 16.66 2.98 -8.14
CA ALA A 272 17.74 2.11 -8.57
C ALA A 272 17.65 1.80 -10.07
N LYS A 273 16.47 1.41 -10.57
CA LYS A 273 16.22 1.22 -12.01
C LYS A 273 16.48 2.47 -12.86
N SER A 274 16.16 3.64 -12.32
CA SER A 274 16.38 4.92 -13.02
C SER A 274 17.86 5.22 -13.17
N ILE A 275 18.66 4.90 -12.16
CA ILE A 275 20.13 5.00 -12.21
C ILE A 275 20.68 4.05 -13.27
N ASP A 276 20.29 2.77 -13.25
CA ASP A 276 20.83 1.78 -14.20
C ASP A 276 20.54 2.20 -15.65
N LYS A 277 19.34 2.74 -15.93
CA LYS A 277 19.01 3.30 -17.25
C LYS A 277 19.90 4.47 -17.65
N LYS A 278 20.26 5.36 -16.73
CA LYS A 278 21.14 6.50 -16.99
C LYS A 278 22.60 6.06 -17.21
N ASN A 279 23.01 4.98 -16.55
CA ASN A 279 24.36 4.43 -16.64
C ASN A 279 24.50 3.37 -17.75
N ASN A 280 23.55 3.26 -18.69
CA ASN A 280 23.54 2.23 -19.73
C ASN A 280 23.62 0.78 -19.20
N GLY A 281 23.15 0.54 -17.98
CA GLY A 281 23.23 -0.76 -17.30
C GLY A 281 24.58 -1.05 -16.63
N GLU A 282 25.52 -0.09 -16.60
CA GLU A 282 26.73 -0.22 -15.79
C GLU A 282 26.41 -0.02 -14.31
N GLU A 283 26.73 -1.04 -13.50
CA GLU A 283 26.54 -1.01 -12.06
C GLU A 283 27.45 0.05 -11.43
N PRO A 284 26.91 0.96 -10.60
CA PRO A 284 27.74 1.91 -9.88
C PRO A 284 28.56 1.16 -8.82
N ASN A 285 29.84 0.92 -9.14
CA ASN A 285 30.80 0.26 -8.25
C ASN A 285 30.82 0.89 -6.85
N ASN A 286 30.74 0.05 -5.81
CA ASN A 286 30.98 0.41 -4.42
C ASN A 286 29.99 1.47 -3.85
N THR A 287 28.71 1.28 -4.14
CA THR A 287 27.63 2.17 -3.67
C THR A 287 27.08 1.68 -2.33
N TRP A 288 26.92 2.59 -1.38
CA TRP A 288 26.26 2.32 -0.10
C TRP A 288 24.80 2.73 -0.16
N VAL A 289 23.91 1.89 0.37
CA VAL A 289 22.51 2.24 0.67
C VAL A 289 22.41 2.54 2.15
N TYR A 290 21.86 3.69 2.52
CA TYR A 290 21.72 4.13 3.91
C TYR A 290 20.30 3.89 4.38
N ILE A 291 20.17 3.46 5.62
CA ILE A 291 18.90 3.11 6.23
C ILE A 291 18.67 4.03 7.42
N ALA A 292 17.47 4.59 7.52
CA ALA A 292 16.97 5.23 8.72
C ALA A 292 15.71 4.48 9.16
N GLN A 293 15.79 3.80 10.30
CA GLN A 293 14.65 3.09 10.88
C GLN A 293 13.87 4.02 11.78
N TRP A 294 12.55 4.05 11.60
CA TRP A 294 11.62 4.90 12.32
C TRP A 294 10.79 4.13 13.35
N SER A 295 10.37 4.82 14.41
CA SER A 295 9.52 4.27 15.47
C SER A 295 8.06 3.99 15.05
N TYR A 296 7.64 4.44 13.87
CA TYR A 296 6.32 4.10 13.33
C TYR A 296 6.32 2.72 12.67
N HIS A 297 5.14 2.10 12.58
CA HIS A 297 4.91 0.99 11.65
C HIS A 297 4.36 1.52 10.32
N ASN A 298 4.26 0.63 9.33
CA ASN A 298 3.87 0.98 7.97
C ASN A 298 2.51 1.70 7.84
N TRP A 299 1.66 1.57 8.86
CA TRP A 299 0.26 2.02 8.83
C TRP A 299 -0.03 3.26 9.66
N ASN A 300 0.94 3.76 10.44
CA ASN A 300 0.84 5.02 11.18
C ASN A 300 1.97 6.00 10.82
N GLN A 301 2.69 5.78 9.72
CA GLN A 301 3.73 6.68 9.22
C GLN A 301 3.27 8.12 8.96
N THR A 302 1.95 8.33 8.80
CA THR A 302 1.34 9.65 8.61
C THR A 302 0.58 10.14 9.85
N SER A 303 0.74 9.53 11.02
CA SER A 303 0.16 10.08 12.25
C SER A 303 0.98 11.29 12.73
N HIS A 304 0.34 12.17 13.49
CA HIS A 304 0.98 13.30 14.18
C HIS A 304 1.76 12.89 15.44
N ASP A 305 2.06 11.60 15.60
CA ASP A 305 2.85 11.15 16.74
C ASP A 305 4.29 11.63 16.58
N ASP A 306 5.00 11.82 17.69
CA ASP A 306 6.42 12.21 17.70
C ASP A 306 7.30 11.00 17.33
N HIS A 307 7.17 10.57 16.08
CA HIS A 307 7.97 9.49 15.53
C HIS A 307 9.41 9.94 15.39
N GLN A 308 10.33 9.06 15.74
CA GLN A 308 11.76 9.34 15.70
C GLN A 308 12.52 8.28 14.93
N VAL A 309 13.68 8.67 14.41
CA VAL A 309 14.69 7.71 13.94
C VAL A 309 15.22 6.97 15.16
N ILE A 310 15.06 5.66 15.19
CA ILE A 310 15.46 4.78 16.31
C ILE A 310 16.77 4.03 16.02
N ALA A 311 17.14 3.90 14.75
CA ALA A 311 18.38 3.29 14.33
C ALA A 311 18.77 3.79 12.94
N THR A 312 20.07 3.76 12.65
CA THR A 312 20.63 3.97 11.31
C THR A 312 21.55 2.81 10.97
N ASP A 313 21.61 2.46 9.68
CA ASP A 313 22.51 1.41 9.17
C ASP A 313 22.90 1.70 7.73
N ARG A 314 23.78 0.89 7.14
CA ARG A 314 24.13 0.96 5.72
C ARG A 314 24.45 -0.42 5.15
N ILE A 315 24.03 -0.64 3.91
CA ILE A 315 24.28 -1.87 3.14
C ILE A 315 25.27 -1.54 2.04
N GLN A 316 26.34 -2.31 1.95
CA GLN A 316 27.27 -2.23 0.82
C GLN A 316 26.68 -3.02 -0.34
N LEU A 317 26.58 -2.41 -1.52
CA LEU A 317 26.21 -3.11 -2.74
C LEU A 317 27.47 -3.74 -3.34
N HIS A 318 27.42 -5.06 -3.55
CA HIS A 318 28.48 -5.86 -4.15
C HIS A 318 28.22 -6.12 -5.63
#